data_AF-B0MVQ6-F1
#
_entry.id   AF-B0MVQ6-F1
#
_cell.length_a   1.000
_cell.length_b   1.000
_cell.length_c   1.000
_cell.angle_alpha   90.00
_cell.angle_beta   90.00
_cell.angle_gamma   90.00
#
_symmetry.space_group_name_H-M   'P 1'
#
loop_
_entity.id
_entity.type
_entity.pdbx_description
1 polymer ?
#
loop_
_entity_poly.entity_id
_entity_poly.type
_entity_poly.pdbx_seq_one_letter_code
_entity_poly.pdbx_strand_id
1 'polypeptide(L)'
;MTNLITNSEKSRGNNAVALLLPFERYVQSITNLEERKRLCDTCKQAIGIRSDTQLWNYRVGNVRPDMLKRRELAKIIRRHSGDSSYTADNLFPVEFYNR
;
A
#
# COMPACT_ATOMS: atom_id res chain seq x y z
N MET A 1 10.91 -34.16 -8.52
CA MET A 1 11.75 -33.79 -7.37
C MET A 1 12.06 -32.30 -7.45
N THR A 2 11.68 -31.60 -6.39
CA THR A 2 12.06 -30.25 -5.93
C THR A 2 13.55 -29.94 -6.22
N ASN A 3 14.01 -28.72 -6.51
CA ASN A 3 13.95 -27.54 -5.64
C ASN A 3 14.65 -26.29 -6.26
N LEU A 4 14.26 -25.11 -5.75
CA LEU A 4 15.07 -23.91 -5.47
C LEU A 4 15.74 -23.16 -6.64
N ILE A 5 15.12 -22.05 -7.07
CA ILE A 5 15.86 -20.90 -7.61
C ILE A 5 15.81 -19.78 -6.58
N THR A 6 17.02 -19.37 -6.24
CA THR A 6 17.51 -18.51 -5.18
C THR A 6 17.02 -17.07 -5.25
N ASN A 7 16.72 -16.55 -4.06
CA ASN A 7 16.57 -15.16 -3.69
C ASN A 7 17.75 -14.32 -4.20
N SER A 8 17.46 -13.24 -4.94
CA SER A 8 18.44 -12.21 -5.27
C SER A 8 17.91 -10.87 -4.76
N GLU A 9 18.17 -10.61 -3.49
CA GLU A 9 18.06 -9.31 -2.84
C GLU A 9 18.94 -8.31 -3.59
N LYS A 10 18.33 -7.45 -4.41
CA LYS A 10 19.04 -6.32 -5.01
C LYS A 10 19.04 -5.17 -4.00
N SER A 11 20.09 -5.17 -3.19
CA SER A 11 20.49 -4.09 -2.30
C SER A 11 20.52 -2.75 -3.07
N ARG A 12 19.62 -1.83 -2.70
CA ARG A 12 19.70 -0.41 -3.04
C ARG A 12 19.81 0.35 -1.72
N GLY A 13 21.05 0.59 -1.29
CA GLY A 13 21.35 1.46 -0.16
C GLY A 13 21.03 2.93 -0.49
N ASN A 14 20.29 3.59 0.41
CA ASN A 14 20.85 4.66 1.26
C ASN A 14 19.76 5.31 2.12
N ASN A 15 19.74 4.92 3.40
CA ASN A 15 19.73 5.80 4.59
C ASN A 15 18.78 7.01 4.64
N ALA A 16 17.53 6.77 4.30
CA ALA A 16 16.40 7.17 5.12
C ALA A 16 15.26 6.24 4.68
N VAL A 17 15.09 5.10 5.36
CA VAL A 17 13.75 4.51 5.36
C VAL A 17 12.92 5.48 6.18
N ALA A 18 12.54 6.62 5.57
CA ALA A 18 11.28 7.25 5.90
C ALA A 18 10.33 6.07 5.92
N LEU A 19 9.90 5.68 7.12
CA LEU A 19 9.00 4.55 7.33
C LEU A 19 7.88 4.77 6.31
N LEU A 20 7.92 4.01 5.22
CA LEU A 20 6.92 4.10 4.19
C LEU A 20 5.71 3.39 4.75
N LEU A 21 4.58 4.06 4.68
CA LEU A 21 3.34 3.46 5.10
C LEU A 21 3.16 2.13 4.34
N PRO A 22 2.72 1.04 4.97
CA PRO A 22 2.62 -0.25 4.30
C PRO A 22 1.76 -0.21 3.03
N PHE A 23 0.74 0.65 2.98
CA PHE A 23 0.00 0.95 1.75
C PHE A 23 0.89 1.48 0.63
N GLU A 24 1.74 2.49 0.91
CA GLU A 24 2.64 3.04 -0.08
C GLU A 24 3.71 2.05 -0.51
N ARG A 25 4.26 1.27 0.44
CA ARG A 25 5.20 0.21 0.12
C ARG A 25 4.61 -0.78 -0.88
N TYR A 26 3.34 -1.17 -0.69
CA TYR A 26 2.65 -2.06 -1.62
C TYR A 26 2.42 -1.42 -2.99
N VAL A 27 1.96 -0.16 -3.03
CA VAL A 27 1.77 0.55 -4.31
C VAL A 27 3.09 0.69 -5.07
N GLN A 28 4.21 0.93 -4.37
CA GLN A 28 5.54 1.02 -4.97
C GLN A 28 6.11 -0.33 -5.42
N SER A 29 5.68 -1.46 -4.83
CA SER A 29 6.15 -2.79 -5.25
C SER A 29 5.58 -3.24 -6.59
N ILE A 30 4.48 -2.64 -7.05
CA ILE A 30 3.90 -2.88 -8.37
C ILE A 30 4.74 -2.18 -9.43
N THR A 31 5.48 -2.99 -10.21
CA THR A 31 6.39 -2.50 -11.25
C THR A 31 5.65 -2.04 -12.51
N ASN A 32 4.52 -2.68 -12.85
CA ASN A 32 3.69 -2.29 -13.98
C ASN A 32 2.94 -0.98 -13.68
N LEU A 33 3.24 0.06 -14.46
CA LEU A 33 2.68 1.39 -14.26
C LEU A 33 1.16 1.46 -14.48
N GLU A 34 0.63 0.71 -15.45
CA GLU A 34 -0.80 0.69 -15.72
C GLU A 34 -1.56 -0.04 -14.63
N GLU A 35 -1.05 -1.19 -14.19
CA GLU A 35 -1.62 -1.95 -13.08
C GLU A 35 -1.67 -1.10 -11.81
N ARG A 36 -0.56 -0.42 -11.50
CA ARG A 36 -0.47 0.50 -10.36
C ARG A 36 -1.49 1.64 -10.45
N LYS A 37 -1.68 2.22 -11.64
CA LYS A 37 -2.71 3.25 -11.86
C LYS A 37 -4.12 2.69 -11.65
N ARG A 38 -4.44 1.54 -12.25
CA ARG A 38 -5.74 0.86 -12.10
C ARG A 38 -6.05 0.52 -10.65
N LEU A 39 -5.06 0.07 -9.88
CA LEU A 39 -5.21 -0.18 -8.45
C LEU A 39 -5.55 1.11 -7.70
N CYS A 40 -4.80 2.19 -7.94
CA CYS A 40 -5.08 3.49 -7.32
C CYS A 40 -6.48 4.02 -7.67
N ASP A 41 -6.91 3.86 -8.93
CA ASP A 41 -8.26 4.24 -9.37
C ASP A 41 -9.34 3.41 -8.69
N THR A 42 -9.12 2.10 -8.56
CA THR A 42 -10.01 1.19 -7.82
C THR A 42 -10.12 1.60 -6.35
N CYS A 43 -8.99 1.90 -5.71
CA CYS A 43 -8.93 2.40 -4.34
C CYS A 43 -9.74 3.70 -4.18
N LYS A 44 -9.57 4.67 -5.09
CA LYS A 44 -10.32 5.94 -5.09
C LYS A 44 -11.82 5.71 -5.19
N GLN A 45 -12.24 4.89 -6.16
CA GLN A 45 -13.65 4.57 -6.39
C GLN A 45 -14.28 3.91 -5.16
N ALA A 46 -13.61 2.92 -4.57
CA ALA A 46 -14.14 2.17 -3.44
C ALA A 46 -14.35 3.00 -2.18
N ILE A 47 -13.51 4.02 -1.94
CA ILE A 47 -13.65 4.91 -0.78
C ILE A 47 -14.36 6.23 -1.12
N GLY A 48 -14.90 6.36 -2.34
CA GLY A 48 -15.69 7.50 -2.78
C GLY A 48 -14.91 8.81 -2.94
N ILE A 49 -13.60 8.75 -3.20
CA ILE A 49 -12.78 9.95 -3.43
C ILE A 49 -12.48 10.12 -4.92
N ARG A 50 -12.40 11.37 -5.38
CA ARG A 50 -12.03 11.70 -6.78
C ARG A 50 -10.64 12.31 -6.90
N SER A 51 -10.05 12.76 -5.79
CA SER A 51 -8.78 13.49 -5.77
C SER A 51 -7.58 12.54 -5.64
N ASP A 52 -6.64 12.65 -6.58
CA ASP A 52 -5.34 11.98 -6.48
C ASP A 52 -4.52 12.47 -5.28
N THR A 53 -4.61 13.78 -4.97
CA THR A 53 -3.97 14.37 -3.80
C THR A 53 -4.49 13.76 -2.50
N GLN A 54 -5.79 13.49 -2.42
CA GLN A 54 -6.36 12.87 -1.22
C GLN A 54 -5.88 11.42 -1.06
N LEU A 55 -5.81 10.64 -2.14
CA LEU A 55 -5.21 9.30 -2.09
C LEU A 55 -3.72 9.37 -1.73
N TRP A 56 -2.99 10.33 -2.30
CA TRP A 56 -1.58 10.56 -1.99
C TRP A 56 -1.37 10.82 -0.50
N ASN A 57 -2.19 11.67 0.12
CA ASN A 57 -2.13 11.92 1.57
C ASN A 57 -2.33 10.66 2.42
N TYR A 58 -3.17 9.73 1.97
CA TYR A 58 -3.34 8.43 2.62
C TYR A 58 -2.12 7.53 2.45
N ARG A 59 -1.51 7.56 1.26
CA ARG A 59 -0.31 6.77 0.93
C ARG A 59 0.90 7.21 1.75
N VAL A 60 1.15 8.52 1.83
CA VAL A 60 2.34 9.03 2.52
C VAL A 60 2.16 9.20 4.04
N GLY A 61 0.97 8.92 4.57
CA GLY A 61 0.71 9.04 6.01
C GLY A 61 0.39 10.45 6.50
N ASN A 62 0.11 11.41 5.61
CA ASN A 62 -0.30 12.77 6.01
C ASN A 62 -1.67 12.78 6.69
N VAL A 63 -2.58 11.92 6.24
CA VAL A 63 -3.93 11.80 6.81
C VAL A 63 -4.23 10.32 7.00
N ARG A 64 -4.68 9.96 8.20
CA ARG A 64 -5.17 8.60 8.45
C ARG A 64 -6.61 8.48 7.94
N PRO A 65 -6.91 7.53 7.04
CA PRO A 65 -8.30 7.30 6.65
C PRO A 65 -9.14 6.80 7.85
N ASP A 66 -10.44 7.06 7.83
CA ASP A 66 -11.36 6.48 8.80
C ASP A 66 -11.40 4.94 8.71
N MET A 67 -11.96 4.30 9.74
CA MET A 67 -11.94 2.83 9.86
C MET A 67 -12.62 2.12 8.68
N LEU A 68 -13.70 2.67 8.13
CA LEU A 68 -14.42 2.06 7.00
C LEU A 68 -13.59 2.14 5.73
N LYS A 69 -13.01 3.31 5.44
CA LYS A 69 -12.10 3.49 4.29
C LYS A 69 -10.87 2.60 4.40
N ARG A 70 -10.28 2.47 5.59
CA ARG A 70 -9.13 1.57 5.82
C ARG A 70 -9.47 0.12 5.53
N ARG A 71 -10.67 -0.35 5.95
CA ARG A 71 -11.13 -1.72 5.69
C ARG A 71 -11.36 -1.98 4.19
N GLU A 72 -11.97 -1.05 3.47
CA GLU A 72 -12.18 -1.20 2.03
C GLU A 72 -10.85 -1.19 1.26
N LEU A 73 -9.92 -0.29 1.61
CA LEU A 73 -8.58 -0.29 1.02
C LEU A 73 -7.85 -1.62 1.28
N ALA A 74 -7.87 -2.11 2.53
CA ALA A 74 -7.31 -3.40 2.86
C ALA A 74 -7.92 -4.55 2.06
N LYS A 75 -9.25 -4.57 1.87
CA LYS A 75 -9.94 -5.58 1.04
C LYS A 75 -9.48 -5.56 -0.42
N ILE A 76 -9.29 -4.38 -1.01
CA ILE A 76 -8.79 -4.23 -2.37
C ILE A 76 -7.35 -4.75 -2.47
N ILE A 77 -6.48 -4.33 -1.54
CA ILE A 77 -5.08 -4.77 -1.52
C ILE A 77 -4.99 -6.29 -1.32
N ARG A 78 -5.78 -6.90 -0.43
CA ARG A 78 -5.83 -8.36 -0.27
C ARG A 78 -6.22 -9.09 -1.55
N ARG A 79 -7.25 -8.59 -2.25
CA ARG A 79 -7.69 -9.18 -3.53
C ARG A 79 -6.65 -9.04 -4.63
N HIS A 80 -5.96 -7.91 -4.67
CA HIS A 80 -4.92 -7.63 -5.66
C HIS A 80 -3.63 -8.43 -5.39
N SER A 81 -3.21 -8.53 -4.13
CA SER A 81 -1.98 -9.22 -3.72
C SER A 81 -2.13 -10.73 -3.59
N GLY A 82 -3.33 -11.23 -3.30
CA GLY A 82 -3.54 -12.60 -2.84
C GLY A 82 -3.08 -12.83 -1.39
N ASP A 83 -2.59 -11.81 -0.68
CA ASP A 83 -2.12 -11.91 0.70
C ASP A 83 -3.18 -11.42 1.68
N SER A 84 -3.60 -12.30 2.59
CA SER A 84 -4.61 -12.00 3.61
C SER A 84 -4.07 -11.17 4.78
N SER A 85 -2.74 -11.04 4.92
CA SER A 85 -2.07 -10.30 5.99
C SER A 85 -2.34 -8.79 5.97
N TYR A 86 -2.77 -8.25 4.82
CA TYR A 86 -3.12 -6.84 4.64
C TYR A 86 -4.42 -6.48 5.34
N THR A 87 -4.36 -6.29 6.66
CA THR A 87 -5.47 -5.77 7.48
C THR A 87 -5.52 -4.25 7.49
N ALA A 88 -6.65 -3.67 7.90
CA ALA A 88 -6.81 -2.22 8.02
C ALA A 88 -5.75 -1.59 8.93
N ASP A 89 -5.36 -2.28 10.00
CA ASP A 89 -4.39 -1.80 10.97
C ASP A 89 -2.95 -2.01 10.50
N ASN A 90 -2.66 -3.14 9.85
CA ASN A 90 -1.33 -3.37 9.24
C ASN A 90 -1.09 -2.48 8.03
N LEU A 91 -2.13 -2.13 7.28
CA LEU A 91 -2.01 -1.28 6.09
C LEU A 91 -1.89 0.20 6.46
N PHE A 92 -2.53 0.62 7.57
CA PHE A 92 -2.49 1.99 8.11
C PHE A 92 -2.18 2.00 9.62
N PRO A 93 -0.94 1.66 9.99
CA PRO A 93 -0.54 1.57 11.39
C PRO A 93 -0.58 2.94 12.07
N VAL A 94 -0.94 2.98 13.35
CA VAL A 94 -1.20 4.24 14.07
C VAL A 94 0.08 5.06 14.28
N GLU A 95 1.22 4.38 14.40
CA GLU A 95 2.54 4.96 14.64
C GLU A 95 3.02 5.89 13.50
N PHE A 96 2.39 5.82 12.32
CA PHE A 96 2.70 6.68 11.19
C PHE A 96 2.03 8.07 11.25
N TYR A 97 1.11 8.29 12.20
CA TYR A 97 0.24 9.48 12.22
C TYR A 97 0.38 10.35 13.47
N ASN A 98 1.05 9.85 14.52
CA ASN A 98 1.24 10.58 15.77
C ASN A 98 2.55 11.39 15.75
N ARG A 99 2.66 12.37 14.85
CA ARG A 99 3.77 13.32 14.80
C ARG A 99 3.35 14.70 15.30
#